data_AF-A0AA34TGZ4-F1
#
_entry.id   AF-A0AA34TGZ4-F1
#
_cell.length_a   1.000
_cell.length_b   1.000
_cell.length_c   1.000
_cell.angle_alpha   90.00
_cell.angle_beta   90.00
_cell.angle_gamma   90.00
#
_symmetry.space_group_name_H-M   'P 1'
#
loop_
_entity.id
_entity.type
_entity.pdbx_description
1 polymer ?
#
loop_
_entity_poly.entity_id
_entity_poly.type
_entity_poly.pdbx_seq_one_letter_code
_entity_poly.pdbx_strand_id
1 'polypeptide(L)'
;MNKKAKIPLLLVIIFYALYFTLTKVDWMSGDAQWFSKVDSSPISFVIKRYETWSSRFWIEGATLIASKHLILFYIFTVILTLLFFYSLSELFSFNEYDSNLVLVVFFMALFPVVSLQSAGPIATIVNYIWPSALFLYWLMTDRHRKMKNIGSLQNSLSILFLGLAVFNEGLAIILCLYLILCLIVEKKNFFNTYRMICLVISLLSFLNVLLCPGNQNREMLEMARWFPTFNHLSFLDKILIQFNNIASNLIVSHNLLEVLVILLFIKAIQRRQRLSIILSGAVIMLTSAYHQLISDRLSVIVKESPEKEFNQQIIGTLLKPTLIFATLILLIVLIIILLYGKSKTSLMIIASIVITFSSAMAISLSPTLLASADRPLLFLYFALVFNCIFLVNDLSEFNERKASIIMDKSK
;
A
#
# COMPACT_ATOMS: atom_id res chain seq x y z
N MET A 1 12.74 -7.97 25.63
CA MET A 1 11.45 -7.97 24.90
C MET A 1 10.48 -8.88 25.62
N ASN A 2 9.30 -8.38 25.98
CA ASN A 2 8.24 -9.20 26.56
C ASN A 2 7.67 -10.12 25.46
N LYS A 3 8.05 -11.39 25.45
CA LYS A 3 7.57 -12.36 24.45
C LYS A 3 6.04 -12.44 24.40
N LYS A 4 5.36 -12.15 25.52
CA LYS A 4 3.90 -12.13 25.60
C LYS A 4 3.26 -11.04 24.72
N ALA A 5 3.96 -9.92 24.50
CA ALA A 5 3.43 -8.82 23.70
C ALA A 5 3.19 -9.18 22.23
N LYS A 6 3.94 -10.17 21.70
CA LYS A 6 3.84 -10.57 20.29
C LYS A 6 2.89 -11.75 20.06
N ILE A 7 2.29 -12.32 21.11
CA ILE A 7 1.29 -13.39 21.01
C ILE A 7 0.12 -13.03 20.07
N PRO A 8 -0.45 -11.81 20.10
CA PRO A 8 -1.55 -11.44 19.21
C PRO A 8 -1.24 -11.61 17.72
N LEU A 9 0.04 -11.52 17.32
CA LEU A 9 0.44 -11.68 15.93
C LEU A 9 0.12 -13.10 15.40
N LEU A 10 0.03 -14.09 16.29
CA LEU A 10 -0.35 -15.46 15.92
C LEU A 10 -1.83 -15.57 15.52
N LEU A 11 -2.69 -14.61 15.89
CA LEU A 11 -4.09 -14.57 15.44
C LEU A 11 -4.18 -14.45 13.91
N VAL A 12 -3.15 -13.92 13.26
CA VAL A 12 -3.04 -13.88 11.80
C VAL A 12 -3.04 -15.29 11.21
N ILE A 13 -2.38 -16.26 11.86
CA ILE A 13 -2.35 -17.66 11.40
C ILE A 13 -3.76 -18.23 11.47
N ILE A 14 -4.48 -17.97 12.56
CA ILE A 14 -5.86 -18.43 12.75
C ILE A 14 -6.78 -17.79 11.72
N PHE A 15 -6.67 -16.47 11.52
CA PHE A 15 -7.45 -15.76 10.51
C PHE A 15 -7.22 -16.31 9.11
N TYR A 16 -5.97 -16.49 8.69
CA TYR A 16 -5.69 -17.06 7.39
C TYR A 16 -6.19 -18.50 7.30
N ALA A 17 -5.97 -19.34 8.32
CA ALA A 17 -6.50 -20.70 8.33
C ALA A 17 -8.04 -20.74 8.20
N LEU A 18 -8.75 -19.85 8.90
CA LEU A 18 -10.20 -19.70 8.78
C LEU A 18 -10.61 -19.12 7.43
N TYR A 19 -9.90 -18.12 6.92
CA TYR A 19 -10.13 -17.57 5.58
C TYR A 19 -9.97 -18.66 4.52
N PHE A 20 -8.89 -19.44 4.58
CA PHE A 20 -8.60 -20.54 3.65
C PHE A 20 -9.64 -21.66 3.70
N THR A 21 -10.18 -21.98 4.88
CA THR A 21 -11.06 -23.15 5.07
C THR A 21 -12.55 -22.82 5.00
N LEU A 22 -12.96 -21.63 5.48
CA LEU A 22 -14.36 -21.25 5.59
C LEU A 22 -14.85 -20.41 4.41
N THR A 23 -13.95 -19.70 3.73
CA THR A 23 -14.37 -18.94 2.56
C THR A 23 -14.44 -19.85 1.34
N LYS A 24 -15.52 -19.76 0.57
CA LYS A 24 -15.65 -20.39 -0.76
C LYS A 24 -14.79 -19.64 -1.81
N VAL A 25 -13.58 -19.22 -1.43
CA VAL A 25 -12.67 -18.54 -2.33
C VAL A 25 -12.14 -19.57 -3.32
N ASP A 26 -12.35 -19.30 -4.61
CA ASP A 26 -11.68 -20.06 -5.67
C ASP A 26 -10.22 -19.61 -5.75
N TRP A 27 -9.35 -20.30 -5.01
CA TRP A 27 -7.91 -20.05 -4.97
C TRP A 27 -7.24 -20.19 -6.33
N MET A 28 -7.80 -21.02 -7.19
CA MET A 28 -7.28 -21.26 -8.52
C MET A 28 -7.83 -20.28 -9.55
N SER A 29 -8.73 -19.37 -9.19
CA SER A 29 -9.30 -18.37 -10.11
C SER A 29 -8.26 -17.38 -10.68
N GLY A 30 -8.70 -16.65 -11.72
CA GLY A 30 -7.88 -15.62 -12.36
C GLY A 30 -6.64 -16.21 -13.03
N ASP A 31 -5.50 -15.54 -12.85
CA ASP A 31 -4.24 -15.90 -13.51
C ASP A 31 -3.76 -17.30 -13.10
N ALA A 32 -4.09 -17.76 -11.88
CA ALA A 32 -3.65 -19.06 -11.38
C ALA A 32 -4.14 -20.24 -12.25
N GLN A 33 -5.31 -20.11 -12.89
CA GLN A 33 -5.81 -21.13 -13.85
C GLN A 33 -4.88 -21.28 -15.05
N TRP A 34 -4.31 -20.17 -15.53
CA TRP A 34 -3.36 -20.20 -16.63
C TRP A 34 -1.99 -20.71 -16.16
N PHE A 35 -1.46 -20.17 -15.07
CA PHE A 35 -0.16 -20.57 -14.51
C PHE A 35 -0.07 -22.07 -14.20
N SER A 36 -1.14 -22.65 -13.63
CA SER A 36 -1.18 -24.10 -13.30
C SER A 36 -1.04 -25.02 -14.52
N LYS A 37 -1.41 -24.54 -15.72
CA LYS A 37 -1.34 -25.31 -16.97
C LYS A 37 -0.02 -25.12 -17.74
N VAL A 38 0.83 -24.18 -17.32
CA VAL A 38 2.09 -23.91 -18.00
C VAL A 38 3.05 -25.07 -17.81
N ASP A 39 3.40 -25.77 -18.90
CA ASP A 39 4.36 -26.86 -18.87
C ASP A 39 5.78 -26.36 -19.21
N SER A 40 6.41 -25.72 -18.24
CA SER A 40 7.81 -25.30 -18.32
C SER A 40 8.44 -25.27 -16.93
N SER A 41 9.77 -25.39 -16.87
CA SER A 41 10.50 -25.18 -15.63
C SER A 41 10.35 -23.73 -15.15
N PRO A 42 10.40 -23.45 -13.84
CA PRO A 42 10.25 -22.09 -13.33
C PRO A 42 11.28 -21.11 -13.89
N ILE A 43 12.51 -21.57 -14.11
CA ILE A 43 13.59 -20.72 -14.63
C ILE A 43 13.35 -20.35 -16.10
N SER A 44 13.05 -21.35 -16.95
CA SER A 44 12.78 -21.08 -18.38
C SER A 44 11.53 -20.24 -18.56
N PHE A 45 10.52 -20.47 -17.72
CA PHE A 45 9.32 -19.64 -17.67
C PHE A 45 9.66 -18.18 -17.39
N VAL A 46 10.40 -17.90 -16.31
CA VAL A 46 10.67 -16.52 -15.89
C VAL A 46 11.53 -15.77 -16.91
N ILE A 47 12.51 -16.44 -17.53
CA ILE A 47 13.31 -15.85 -18.62
C ILE A 47 12.40 -15.44 -19.77
N LYS A 48 11.52 -16.35 -20.23
CA LYS A 48 10.55 -16.05 -21.27
C LYS A 48 9.63 -14.90 -20.87
N ARG A 49 9.18 -14.83 -19.62
CA ARG A 49 8.31 -13.76 -19.11
C ARG A 49 9.03 -12.41 -19.04
N TYR A 50 10.32 -12.40 -18.73
CA TYR A 50 11.13 -11.19 -18.80
C TYR A 50 11.20 -10.64 -20.23
N GLU A 51 11.35 -11.53 -21.20
CA GLU A 51 11.42 -11.14 -22.62
C GLU A 51 10.07 -10.67 -23.18
N THR A 52 8.96 -11.23 -22.68
CA THR A 52 7.64 -11.12 -23.34
C THR A 52 6.56 -10.42 -22.53
N TRP A 53 6.71 -10.22 -21.21
CA TRP A 53 5.61 -9.72 -20.38
C TRP A 53 5.96 -8.78 -19.22
N SER A 54 6.97 -9.09 -18.39
CA SER A 54 7.05 -8.47 -17.06
C SER A 54 8.45 -8.47 -16.48
N SER A 55 8.86 -7.31 -15.93
CA SER A 55 10.10 -7.15 -15.18
C SER A 55 10.06 -7.76 -13.77
N ARG A 56 8.92 -8.31 -13.34
CA ARG A 56 8.71 -8.88 -12.00
C ARG A 56 9.32 -10.29 -11.88
N PHE A 57 10.59 -10.41 -12.23
CA PHE A 57 11.30 -11.67 -12.51
C PHE A 57 10.97 -12.80 -11.52
N TRP A 58 11.40 -12.70 -10.25
CA TRP A 58 11.17 -13.79 -9.29
C TRP A 58 9.68 -13.93 -8.91
N ILE A 59 8.90 -12.85 -8.95
CA ILE A 59 7.47 -12.84 -8.59
C ILE A 59 6.66 -13.67 -9.60
N GLU A 60 6.99 -13.59 -10.90
CA GLU A 60 6.36 -14.43 -11.93
C GLU A 60 6.65 -15.92 -11.67
N GLY A 61 7.89 -16.26 -11.28
CA GLY A 61 8.27 -17.63 -10.94
C GLY A 61 7.61 -18.13 -9.66
N ALA A 62 7.54 -17.28 -8.64
CA ALA A 62 6.85 -17.56 -7.39
C ALA A 62 5.35 -17.79 -7.63
N THR A 63 4.71 -16.99 -8.49
CA THR A 63 3.31 -17.17 -8.88
C THR A 63 3.11 -18.51 -9.58
N LEU A 64 3.98 -18.88 -10.53
CA LEU A 64 3.93 -20.19 -11.19
C LEU A 64 4.00 -21.35 -10.19
N ILE A 65 4.98 -21.32 -9.28
CA ILE A 65 5.16 -22.36 -8.26
C ILE A 65 3.95 -22.40 -7.33
N ALA A 66 3.46 -21.24 -6.89
CA ALA A 66 2.29 -21.13 -6.02
C ALA A 66 1.03 -21.69 -6.65
N SER A 67 0.80 -21.44 -7.95
CA SER A 67 -0.34 -21.96 -8.70
C SER A 67 -0.26 -23.47 -8.97
N LYS A 68 0.94 -24.06 -8.98
CA LYS A 68 1.13 -25.52 -9.13
C LYS A 68 1.12 -26.25 -7.79
N HIS A 69 1.59 -25.61 -6.74
CA HIS A 69 1.79 -26.21 -5.42
C HIS A 69 1.12 -25.37 -4.33
N LEU A 70 -0.18 -25.55 -4.19
CA LEU A 70 -1.01 -24.77 -3.28
C LEU A 70 -0.56 -24.85 -1.81
N ILE A 71 -0.04 -26.02 -1.38
CA ILE A 71 0.52 -26.19 -0.03
C ILE A 71 1.75 -25.28 0.18
N LEU A 72 2.65 -25.21 -0.80
CA LEU A 72 3.82 -24.32 -0.71
C LEU A 72 3.38 -22.85 -0.66
N PHE A 73 2.41 -22.48 -1.50
CA PHE A 73 1.82 -21.14 -1.46
C PHE A 73 1.31 -20.78 -0.06
N TYR A 74 0.60 -21.68 0.61
CA TYR A 74 0.10 -21.44 1.96
C TYR A 74 1.21 -21.29 2.98
N ILE A 75 2.20 -22.18 2.99
CA ILE A 75 3.34 -22.13 3.92
C ILE A 75 4.06 -20.78 3.79
N PHE A 76 4.42 -20.39 2.56
CA PHE A 76 5.10 -19.12 2.32
C PHE A 76 4.24 -17.90 2.67
N THR A 77 2.94 -17.94 2.34
CA THR A 77 2.02 -16.84 2.68
C THR A 77 1.92 -16.64 4.19
N VAL A 78 1.80 -17.72 4.98
CA VAL A 78 1.77 -17.62 6.44
C VAL A 78 3.07 -17.03 6.98
N ILE A 79 4.23 -17.54 6.53
CA ILE A 79 5.55 -17.06 6.96
C ILE A 79 5.72 -15.57 6.65
N LEU A 80 5.43 -15.15 5.41
CA LEU A 80 5.60 -13.76 4.98
C LEU A 80 4.60 -12.83 5.65
N THR A 81 3.37 -13.27 5.89
CA THR A 81 2.41 -12.46 6.63
C THR A 81 2.81 -12.30 8.09
N LEU A 82 3.33 -13.34 8.74
CA LEU A 82 3.89 -13.21 10.09
C LEU A 82 5.07 -12.22 10.11
N LEU A 83 5.97 -12.30 9.11
CA LEU A 83 7.06 -11.36 8.95
C LEU A 83 6.57 -9.92 8.76
N PHE A 84 5.51 -9.73 7.97
CA PHE A 84 4.86 -8.44 7.73
C PHE A 84 4.38 -7.81 9.05
N PHE A 85 3.58 -8.54 9.83
CA PHE A 85 3.04 -8.04 11.09
C PHE A 85 4.12 -7.85 12.16
N TYR A 86 5.09 -8.76 12.24
CA TYR A 86 6.24 -8.60 13.13
C TYR A 86 7.03 -7.33 12.81
N SER A 87 7.34 -7.12 11.54
CA SER A 87 8.10 -5.95 11.09
C SER A 87 7.36 -4.65 11.39
N LEU A 88 6.04 -4.65 11.19
CA LEU A 88 5.18 -3.49 11.46
C LEU A 88 5.06 -3.18 12.96
N SER A 89 4.90 -4.22 13.78
CA SER A 89 4.89 -4.12 15.23
C SER A 89 6.17 -3.47 15.77
N GLU A 90 7.34 -3.89 15.25
CA GLU A 90 8.63 -3.29 15.59
C GLU A 90 8.77 -1.86 15.01
N LEU A 91 8.26 -1.61 13.80
CA LEU A 91 8.28 -0.30 13.15
C LEU A 91 7.43 0.75 13.90
N PHE A 92 6.40 0.32 14.63
CA PHE A 92 5.63 1.19 15.52
C PHE A 92 6.05 1.11 16.99
N SER A 93 7.03 0.26 17.33
CA SER A 93 7.46 0.03 18.70
C SER A 93 6.33 -0.47 19.61
N PHE A 94 5.41 -1.27 19.06
CA PHE A 94 4.33 -1.89 19.81
C PHE A 94 4.88 -3.02 20.70
N ASN A 95 5.17 -2.65 21.94
CA ASN A 95 5.79 -3.50 22.95
C ASN A 95 4.79 -4.14 23.91
N GLU A 96 3.49 -3.86 23.73
CA GLU A 96 2.41 -4.34 24.58
C GLU A 96 1.48 -5.28 23.82
N TYR A 97 0.77 -6.12 24.56
CA TYR A 97 -0.20 -7.06 23.99
C TYR A 97 -1.31 -6.31 23.26
N ASP A 98 -1.90 -5.29 23.88
CA ASP A 98 -3.05 -4.57 23.34
C ASP A 98 -2.73 -3.81 22.06
N SER A 99 -1.56 -3.14 21.97
CA SER A 99 -1.11 -2.51 20.73
C SER A 99 -0.97 -3.51 19.57
N ASN A 100 -0.47 -4.72 19.86
CA ASN A 100 -0.33 -5.77 18.86
C ASN A 100 -1.69 -6.41 18.50
N LEU A 101 -2.62 -6.46 19.44
CA LEU A 101 -3.99 -6.90 19.17
C LEU A 101 -4.71 -5.89 18.27
N VAL A 102 -4.62 -4.60 18.57
CA VAL A 102 -5.13 -3.49 17.74
C VAL A 102 -4.56 -3.61 16.34
N LEU A 103 -3.24 -3.76 16.21
CA LEU A 103 -2.57 -3.93 14.93
C LEU A 103 -3.22 -5.02 14.07
N VAL A 104 -3.41 -6.21 14.63
CA VAL A 104 -3.94 -7.36 13.89
C VAL A 104 -5.43 -7.18 13.56
N VAL A 105 -6.23 -6.80 14.55
CA VAL A 105 -7.69 -6.68 14.41
C VAL A 105 -8.07 -5.53 13.47
N PHE A 106 -7.48 -4.35 13.61
CA PHE A 106 -7.77 -3.22 12.71
C PHE A 106 -7.29 -3.49 11.30
N PHE A 107 -6.14 -4.17 11.12
CA PHE A 107 -5.71 -4.55 9.78
C PHE A 107 -6.72 -5.50 9.14
N MET A 108 -7.17 -6.53 9.85
CA MET A 108 -8.19 -7.46 9.33
C MET A 108 -9.51 -6.77 9.02
N ALA A 109 -9.94 -5.83 9.86
CA ALA A 109 -11.20 -5.12 9.68
C ALA A 109 -11.18 -4.14 8.50
N LEU A 110 -10.03 -3.51 8.23
CA LEU A 110 -9.90 -2.47 7.21
C LEU A 110 -9.26 -2.96 5.90
N PHE A 111 -8.64 -4.14 5.88
CA PHE A 111 -7.98 -4.64 4.68
C PHE A 111 -9.03 -4.98 3.59
N PRO A 112 -8.94 -4.39 2.40
CA PRO A 112 -9.92 -4.62 1.34
C PRO A 112 -9.68 -5.97 0.66
N VAL A 113 -10.27 -7.02 1.24
CA VAL A 113 -10.15 -8.40 0.74
C VAL A 113 -10.61 -8.54 -0.72
N VAL A 114 -11.57 -7.72 -1.15
CA VAL A 114 -12.09 -7.71 -2.53
C VAL A 114 -10.98 -7.43 -3.56
N SER A 115 -9.98 -6.62 -3.21
CA SER A 115 -8.86 -6.30 -4.10
C SER A 115 -8.02 -7.53 -4.47
N LEU A 116 -8.10 -8.62 -3.69
CA LEU A 116 -7.43 -9.89 -3.98
C LEU A 116 -8.04 -10.69 -5.13
N GLN A 117 -9.26 -10.36 -5.57
CA GLN A 117 -10.00 -11.19 -6.52
C GLN A 117 -9.67 -10.90 -7.99
N SER A 118 -9.18 -9.70 -8.32
CA SER A 118 -9.07 -9.22 -9.70
C SER A 118 -8.20 -10.11 -10.62
N ALA A 119 -6.94 -10.32 -10.29
CA ALA A 119 -6.03 -11.23 -11.00
C ALA A 119 -6.10 -12.67 -10.43
N GLY A 120 -7.00 -12.92 -9.49
CA GLY A 120 -7.01 -14.11 -8.65
C GLY A 120 -6.20 -13.94 -7.35
N PRO A 121 -6.58 -14.65 -6.28
CA PRO A 121 -5.94 -14.51 -4.96
C PRO A 121 -4.45 -14.81 -4.96
N ILE A 122 -4.01 -15.89 -5.63
CA ILE A 122 -2.59 -16.29 -5.65
C ILE A 122 -1.72 -15.21 -6.29
N ALA A 123 -2.07 -14.79 -7.50
CA ALA A 123 -1.31 -13.77 -8.22
C ALA A 123 -1.24 -12.45 -7.43
N THR A 124 -2.35 -12.03 -6.83
CA THR A 124 -2.39 -10.79 -6.05
C THR A 124 -1.56 -10.88 -4.76
N ILE A 125 -1.68 -11.98 -4.01
CA ILE A 125 -0.92 -12.18 -2.75
C ILE A 125 0.59 -12.25 -3.03
N VAL A 126 1.00 -13.03 -4.04
CA VAL A 126 2.41 -13.18 -4.41
C VAL A 126 2.99 -11.87 -4.96
N ASN A 127 2.19 -11.06 -5.67
CA ASN A 127 2.67 -9.81 -6.24
C ASN A 127 2.70 -8.63 -5.25
N TYR A 128 1.80 -8.59 -4.26
CA TYR A 128 1.66 -7.43 -3.38
C TYR A 128 1.97 -7.72 -1.92
N ILE A 129 1.48 -8.82 -1.35
CA ILE A 129 1.69 -9.13 0.08
C ILE A 129 3.11 -9.63 0.33
N TRP A 130 3.56 -10.60 -0.48
CA TRP A 130 4.89 -11.20 -0.31
C TRP A 130 6.01 -10.14 -0.41
N PRO A 131 6.07 -9.29 -1.44
CA PRO A 131 7.11 -8.26 -1.54
C PRO A 131 6.95 -7.17 -0.47
N SER A 132 5.73 -6.85 -0.05
CA SER A 132 5.51 -5.90 1.07
C SER A 132 6.07 -6.40 2.39
N ALA A 133 5.95 -7.70 2.69
CA ALA A 133 6.53 -8.28 3.89
C ALA A 133 8.06 -8.12 3.91
N LEU A 134 8.71 -8.40 2.78
CA LEU A 134 10.15 -8.24 2.60
C LEU A 134 10.56 -6.76 2.71
N PHE A 135 9.78 -5.85 2.10
CA PHE A 135 10.02 -4.41 2.18
C PHE A 135 9.88 -3.86 3.60
N LEU A 136 8.85 -4.28 4.34
CA LEU A 136 8.64 -3.87 5.73
C LEU A 136 9.75 -4.37 6.65
N TYR A 137 10.28 -5.58 6.42
CA TYR A 137 11.43 -6.06 7.18
C TYR A 137 12.67 -5.19 6.95
N TRP A 138 12.91 -4.77 5.70
CA TRP A 138 13.97 -3.81 5.40
C TRP A 138 13.71 -2.46 6.09
N LEU A 139 12.49 -1.92 6.00
CA LEU A 139 12.13 -0.63 6.60
C LEU A 139 12.25 -0.64 8.13
N MET A 140 11.83 -1.73 8.78
CA MET A 140 12.04 -2.00 10.20
C MET A 140 13.53 -1.97 10.53
N THR A 141 14.36 -2.64 9.72
CA THR A 141 15.80 -2.70 9.95
C THR A 141 16.45 -1.33 9.74
N ASP A 142 16.05 -0.55 8.73
CA ASP A 142 16.52 0.83 8.54
C ASP A 142 16.25 1.70 9.78
N ARG A 143 15.03 1.60 10.33
CA ARG A 143 14.67 2.30 11.56
C ARG A 143 15.54 1.85 12.73
N HIS A 144 15.71 0.54 12.91
CA HIS A 144 16.50 -0.01 13.99
C HIS A 144 17.97 0.42 13.93
N ARG A 145 18.57 0.54 12.75
CA ARG A 145 19.97 1.03 12.58
C ARG A 145 20.19 2.41 13.17
N LYS A 146 19.15 3.24 13.25
CA LYS A 146 19.21 4.59 13.84
C LYS A 146 19.08 4.59 15.37
N MET A 147 18.62 3.47 15.95
CA MET A 147 18.30 3.35 17.37
C MET A 147 19.25 2.41 18.12
N LYS A 148 19.77 1.38 17.44
CA LYS A 148 20.59 0.33 18.03
C LYS A 148 21.54 -0.28 17.00
N ASN A 149 22.60 -0.92 17.49
CA ASN A 149 23.47 -1.73 16.64
C ASN A 149 22.72 -2.96 16.11
N ILE A 150 22.89 -3.23 14.81
CA ILE A 150 22.22 -4.33 14.12
C ILE A 150 23.23 -5.44 13.86
N GLY A 151 22.85 -6.68 14.18
CA GLY A 151 23.67 -7.85 13.87
C GLY A 151 23.88 -8.01 12.37
N SER A 152 25.03 -8.56 11.99
CA SER A 152 25.42 -8.76 10.58
C SER A 152 24.36 -9.54 9.78
N LEU A 153 23.81 -10.62 10.35
CA LEU A 153 22.78 -11.44 9.70
C LEU A 153 21.51 -10.64 9.38
N GLN A 154 20.98 -9.88 10.34
CA GLN A 154 19.79 -9.04 10.12
C GLN A 154 20.07 -7.98 9.03
N ASN A 155 21.27 -7.40 9.03
CA ASN A 155 21.63 -6.42 8.02
C ASN A 155 21.73 -7.04 6.62
N SER A 156 22.34 -8.23 6.49
CA SER A 156 22.44 -8.95 5.22
C SER A 156 21.07 -9.38 4.69
N LEU A 157 20.22 -9.93 5.56
CA LEU A 157 18.84 -10.29 5.20
C LEU A 157 18.02 -9.06 4.79
N SER A 158 18.21 -7.92 5.45
CA SER A 158 17.54 -6.67 5.10
C SER A 158 17.89 -6.21 3.68
N ILE A 159 19.17 -6.29 3.29
CA ILE A 159 19.59 -5.94 1.92
C ILE A 159 19.06 -6.95 0.89
N LEU A 160 19.11 -8.25 1.18
CA LEU A 160 18.55 -9.29 0.32
C LEU A 160 17.04 -9.08 0.10
N PHE A 161 16.30 -8.87 1.19
CA PHE A 161 14.86 -8.68 1.14
C PHE A 161 14.47 -7.39 0.43
N LEU A 162 15.25 -6.32 0.57
CA LEU A 162 15.05 -5.12 -0.23
C LEU A 162 15.20 -5.41 -1.73
N GLY A 163 16.28 -6.10 -2.12
CA GLY A 163 16.53 -6.48 -3.51
C GLY A 163 15.40 -7.32 -4.11
N LEU A 164 14.83 -8.24 -3.34
CA LEU A 164 13.66 -9.02 -3.75
C LEU A 164 12.38 -8.17 -3.82
N ALA A 165 12.13 -7.32 -2.83
CA ALA A 165 10.91 -6.52 -2.75
C ALA A 165 10.72 -5.59 -3.96
N VAL A 166 11.80 -4.94 -4.42
CA VAL A 166 11.75 -3.93 -5.48
C VAL A 166 11.59 -4.49 -6.89
N PHE A 167 11.50 -5.81 -7.07
CA PHE A 167 10.99 -6.38 -8.33
C PHE A 167 9.52 -6.04 -8.56
N ASN A 168 8.78 -5.66 -7.51
CA ASN A 168 7.51 -4.98 -7.68
C ASN A 168 7.75 -3.50 -8.02
N GLU A 169 7.27 -3.08 -9.19
CA GLU A 169 7.40 -1.71 -9.72
C GLU A 169 6.93 -0.63 -8.74
N GLY A 170 5.84 -0.85 -8.00
CA GLY A 170 5.34 0.11 -7.01
C GLY A 170 6.27 0.27 -5.80
N LEU A 171 6.82 -0.85 -5.29
CA LEU A 171 7.79 -0.82 -4.20
C LEU A 171 9.13 -0.20 -4.63
N ALA A 172 9.52 -0.33 -5.90
CA ALA A 172 10.68 0.37 -6.46
C ALA A 172 10.50 1.90 -6.40
N ILE A 173 9.32 2.40 -6.78
CA ILE A 173 8.97 3.83 -6.68
C ILE A 173 8.96 4.28 -5.22
N ILE A 174 8.34 3.50 -4.34
CA ILE A 174 8.29 3.79 -2.89
C ILE A 174 9.70 3.88 -2.30
N LEU A 175 10.60 2.95 -2.66
CA LEU A 175 12.00 3.00 -2.22
C LEU A 175 12.69 4.29 -2.66
N CYS A 176 12.53 4.66 -3.94
CA CYS A 176 13.16 5.86 -4.49
C CYS A 176 12.73 7.12 -3.73
N LEU A 177 11.43 7.32 -3.59
CA LEU A 177 10.88 8.48 -2.89
C LEU A 177 11.25 8.48 -1.40
N TYR A 178 11.28 7.31 -0.78
CA TYR A 178 11.76 7.15 0.59
C TYR A 178 13.23 7.56 0.74
N LEU A 179 14.11 7.13 -0.17
CA LEU A 179 15.52 7.50 -0.14
C LEU A 179 15.73 9.00 -0.38
N ILE A 180 14.95 9.62 -1.26
CA ILE A 180 14.94 11.08 -1.45
C ILE A 180 14.54 11.78 -0.15
N LEU A 181 13.48 11.32 0.52
CA LEU A 181 13.07 11.86 1.81
C LEU A 181 14.18 11.71 2.86
N CYS A 182 14.81 10.53 2.94
CA CYS A 182 15.94 10.29 3.82
C CYS A 182 17.12 11.21 3.51
N LEU A 183 17.44 11.46 2.24
CA LEU A 183 18.49 12.40 1.85
C LEU A 183 18.18 13.82 2.36
N ILE A 184 16.94 14.28 2.21
CA ILE A 184 16.49 15.61 2.67
C ILE A 184 16.60 15.72 4.20
N VAL A 185 16.16 14.68 4.92
CA VAL A 185 16.08 14.68 6.40
C VAL A 185 17.44 14.42 7.06
N GLU A 186 18.21 13.45 6.56
CA GLU A 186 19.47 12.99 7.16
C GLU A 186 20.68 13.78 6.66
N LYS A 187 20.58 14.44 5.49
CA LYS A 187 21.64 15.28 4.89
C LYS A 187 22.97 14.52 4.83
N LYS A 188 24.04 15.02 5.45
CA LYS A 188 25.37 14.38 5.43
C LYS A 188 25.36 12.95 6.01
N ASN A 189 24.49 12.68 6.99
CA ASN A 189 24.40 11.35 7.61
C ASN A 189 23.81 10.28 6.68
N PHE A 190 23.19 10.70 5.58
CA PHE A 190 22.69 9.82 4.54
C PHE A 190 23.82 9.08 3.82
N PHE A 191 25.01 9.67 3.65
CA PHE A 191 26.08 9.09 2.82
C PHE A 191 26.91 8.03 3.56
N ASN A 192 26.25 6.95 3.99
CA ASN A 192 26.89 5.77 4.57
C ASN A 192 26.77 4.54 3.65
N THR A 193 27.60 3.53 3.86
CA THR A 193 27.66 2.33 3.00
C THR A 193 26.30 1.66 2.81
N TYR A 194 25.49 1.57 3.87
CA TYR A 194 24.16 0.94 3.79
C TYR A 194 23.22 1.71 2.86
N ARG A 195 23.20 3.04 2.95
CA ARG A 195 22.42 3.91 2.07
C ARG A 195 22.92 3.86 0.62
N MET A 196 24.23 3.79 0.41
CA MET A 196 24.80 3.62 -0.94
C MET A 196 24.37 2.30 -1.58
N ILE A 197 24.35 1.19 -0.82
CA ILE A 197 23.82 -0.08 -1.31
C ILE A 197 22.32 0.05 -1.65
N CYS A 198 21.52 0.70 -0.80
CA CYS A 198 20.10 0.91 -1.07
C CYS A 198 19.87 1.75 -2.34
N LEU A 199 20.71 2.77 -2.59
CA LEU A 199 20.67 3.57 -3.82
C LEU A 199 21.00 2.74 -5.06
N VAL A 200 22.03 1.88 -4.98
CA VAL A 200 22.37 0.97 -6.08
C VAL A 200 21.19 0.04 -6.36
N ILE A 201 20.57 -0.55 -5.34
CA ILE A 201 19.38 -1.40 -5.49
C ILE A 201 18.23 -0.61 -6.13
N SER A 202 17.99 0.62 -5.68
CA SER A 202 16.95 1.49 -6.25
C SER A 202 17.24 1.86 -7.71
N LEU A 203 18.50 2.09 -8.10
CA LEU A 203 18.87 2.37 -9.48
C LEU A 203 18.67 1.13 -10.36
N LEU A 204 19.14 -0.03 -9.89
CA LEU A 204 19.00 -1.30 -10.60
C LEU A 204 17.52 -1.68 -10.77
N SER A 205 16.65 -1.38 -9.82
CA SER A 205 15.21 -1.66 -9.97
C SER A 205 14.56 -0.80 -11.06
N PHE A 206 14.93 0.49 -11.19
CA PHE A 206 14.47 1.30 -12.32
C PHE A 206 15.02 0.82 -13.65
N LEU A 207 16.32 0.51 -13.71
CA LEU A 207 16.93 -0.04 -14.93
C LEU A 207 16.24 -1.35 -15.34
N ASN A 208 15.91 -2.21 -14.38
CA ASN A 208 15.16 -3.44 -14.63
C ASN A 208 13.78 -3.19 -15.26
N VAL A 209 13.05 -2.16 -14.81
CA VAL A 209 11.74 -1.83 -15.37
C VAL A 209 11.86 -1.22 -16.77
N LEU A 210 12.82 -0.30 -16.96
CA LEU A 210 13.03 0.43 -18.21
C LEU A 210 13.59 -0.45 -19.33
N LEU A 211 14.51 -1.35 -19.00
CA LEU A 211 15.21 -2.20 -19.97
C LEU A 211 14.50 -3.54 -20.23
N CYS A 212 13.47 -3.87 -19.46
CA CYS A 212 12.72 -5.12 -19.66
C CYS A 212 11.86 -5.03 -20.93
N PRO A 213 12.18 -5.80 -21.99
CA PRO A 213 11.40 -5.77 -23.24
C PRO A 213 9.98 -6.29 -23.02
N GLY A 214 9.79 -7.20 -22.05
CA GLY A 214 8.49 -7.74 -21.71
C GLY A 214 7.49 -6.67 -21.26
N ASN A 215 7.94 -5.64 -20.55
CA ASN A 215 7.06 -4.54 -20.13
C ASN A 215 6.50 -3.76 -21.33
N GLN A 216 7.32 -3.48 -22.34
CA GLN A 216 6.90 -2.79 -23.56
C GLN A 216 5.91 -3.64 -24.37
N ASN A 217 6.21 -4.94 -24.51
CA ASN A 217 5.32 -5.90 -25.18
C ASN A 217 3.96 -5.98 -24.48
N ARG A 218 3.97 -6.09 -23.15
CA ARG A 218 2.74 -6.11 -22.35
C ARG A 218 1.96 -4.81 -22.47
N GLU A 219 2.62 -3.65 -22.48
CA GLU A 219 1.95 -2.35 -22.63
C GLU A 219 1.17 -2.29 -23.95
N MET A 220 1.76 -2.70 -25.07
CA MET A 220 1.08 -2.75 -26.38
C MET A 220 -0.13 -3.69 -26.36
N LEU A 221 0.02 -4.89 -25.79
CA LEU A 221 -1.05 -5.88 -25.71
C LEU A 221 -2.19 -5.43 -24.78
N GLU A 222 -1.85 -4.80 -23.65
CA GLU A 222 -2.82 -4.29 -22.69
C GLU A 222 -3.55 -3.06 -23.22
N MET A 223 -2.89 -2.21 -24.00
CA MET A 223 -3.54 -1.12 -24.70
C MET A 223 -4.58 -1.65 -25.69
N ALA A 224 -4.19 -2.57 -26.58
CA ALA A 224 -5.11 -3.18 -27.54
C ALA A 224 -6.29 -3.89 -26.87
N ARG A 225 -6.05 -4.56 -25.72
CA ARG A 225 -7.08 -5.35 -25.03
C ARG A 225 -7.98 -4.52 -24.12
N TRP A 226 -7.41 -3.60 -23.35
CA TRP A 226 -8.10 -2.95 -22.23
C TRP A 226 -8.42 -1.49 -22.48
N PHE A 227 -7.52 -0.75 -23.14
CA PHE A 227 -7.68 0.68 -23.36
C PHE A 227 -7.09 1.14 -24.70
N PRO A 228 -7.74 0.83 -25.85
CA PRO A 228 -7.19 1.10 -27.19
C PRO A 228 -6.85 2.58 -27.44
N THR A 229 -7.66 3.49 -26.87
CA THR A 229 -7.50 4.94 -27.00
C THR A 229 -6.56 5.56 -25.96
N PHE A 230 -5.84 4.77 -25.15
CA PHE A 230 -4.96 5.28 -24.09
C PHE A 230 -3.87 6.24 -24.59
N ASN A 231 -3.37 6.03 -25.81
CA ASN A 231 -2.37 6.92 -26.43
C ASN A 231 -2.95 8.26 -26.90
N HIS A 232 -4.27 8.36 -27.06
CA HIS A 232 -4.93 9.61 -27.43
C HIS A 232 -5.15 10.54 -26.23
N LEU A 233 -4.98 10.03 -25.00
CA LEU A 233 -5.08 10.82 -23.79
C LEU A 233 -3.83 11.68 -23.58
N SER A 234 -4.05 12.94 -23.23
CA SER A 234 -2.96 13.78 -22.74
C SER A 234 -2.45 13.25 -21.39
N PHE A 235 -1.24 13.66 -21.01
CA PHE A 235 -0.68 13.34 -19.70
C PHE A 235 -1.59 13.81 -18.55
N LEU A 236 -2.23 14.97 -18.69
CA LEU A 236 -3.14 15.51 -17.69
C LEU A 236 -4.43 14.69 -17.58
N ASP A 237 -4.95 14.18 -18.69
CA ASP A 237 -6.16 13.34 -18.68
C ASP A 237 -5.88 12.03 -17.93
N LYS A 238 -4.73 11.42 -18.19
CA LYS A 238 -4.29 10.19 -17.49
C LYS A 238 -4.20 10.40 -15.99
N ILE A 239 -3.59 11.52 -15.56
CA ILE A 239 -3.53 11.90 -14.14
C ILE A 239 -4.92 12.13 -13.58
N LEU A 240 -5.78 12.87 -14.27
CA LEU A 240 -7.13 13.18 -13.82
C LEU A 240 -7.94 11.91 -13.58
N ILE A 241 -7.94 10.98 -14.54
CA ILE A 241 -8.66 9.70 -14.42
C ILE A 241 -8.14 8.92 -13.22
N GLN A 242 -6.82 8.77 -13.07
CA GLN A 242 -6.27 7.99 -11.96
C GLN A 242 -6.48 8.67 -10.60
N PHE A 243 -6.45 9.99 -10.55
CA PHE A 243 -6.71 10.74 -9.32
C PHE A 243 -8.15 10.49 -8.82
N ASN A 244 -9.13 10.52 -9.73
CA ASN A 244 -10.52 10.18 -9.41
C ASN A 244 -10.70 8.68 -9.12
N ASN A 245 -9.93 7.80 -9.76
CA ASN A 245 -9.93 6.37 -9.44
C ASN A 245 -9.51 6.11 -8.00
N ILE A 246 -8.39 6.70 -7.58
CA ILE A 246 -7.90 6.60 -6.21
C ILE A 246 -8.97 7.15 -5.25
N ALA A 247 -9.51 8.34 -5.54
CA ALA A 247 -10.52 8.97 -4.72
C ALA A 247 -11.79 8.11 -4.58
N SER A 248 -12.31 7.57 -5.68
CA SER A 248 -13.47 6.66 -5.68
C SER A 248 -13.22 5.41 -4.83
N ASN A 249 -12.01 4.85 -4.87
CA ASN A 249 -11.69 3.68 -4.07
C ASN A 249 -11.55 3.99 -2.58
N LEU A 250 -10.89 5.11 -2.25
CA LEU A 250 -10.66 5.52 -0.87
C LEU A 250 -11.91 6.03 -0.15
N ILE A 251 -12.82 6.67 -0.89
CA ILE A 251 -14.02 7.31 -0.34
C ILE A 251 -15.23 6.40 -0.50
N VAL A 252 -15.47 5.82 -1.69
CA VAL A 252 -16.74 5.13 -2.01
C VAL A 252 -16.66 3.62 -1.83
N SER A 253 -15.55 3.00 -2.24
CA SER A 253 -15.46 1.52 -2.23
C SER A 253 -15.12 0.96 -0.85
N HIS A 254 -14.19 1.60 -0.14
CA HIS A 254 -13.62 1.06 1.11
C HIS A 254 -13.72 1.99 2.32
N ASN A 255 -14.17 3.24 2.14
CA ASN A 255 -14.31 4.27 3.19
C ASN A 255 -13.03 4.52 4.04
N LEU A 256 -11.85 4.12 3.55
CA LEU A 256 -10.59 4.19 4.30
C LEU A 256 -10.22 5.63 4.68
N LEU A 257 -10.54 6.59 3.81
CA LEU A 257 -10.30 8.00 4.10
C LEU A 257 -11.19 8.51 5.24
N GLU A 258 -12.45 8.06 5.29
CA GLU A 258 -13.41 8.47 6.33
C GLU A 258 -12.99 7.93 7.70
N VAL A 259 -12.55 6.67 7.77
CA VAL A 259 -12.01 6.08 9.01
C VAL A 259 -10.82 6.90 9.54
N LEU A 260 -9.88 7.27 8.68
CA LEU A 260 -8.75 8.12 9.05
C LEU A 260 -9.22 9.46 9.62
N VAL A 261 -10.17 10.11 8.96
CA VAL A 261 -10.70 11.42 9.36
C VAL A 261 -11.46 11.35 10.69
N ILE A 262 -12.23 10.28 10.93
CA ILE A 262 -12.91 10.05 12.22
C ILE A 262 -11.88 9.93 13.35
N LEU A 263 -10.78 9.19 13.15
CA LEU A 263 -9.73 9.07 14.16
C LEU A 263 -9.02 10.40 14.42
N LEU A 264 -8.76 11.20 13.38
CA LEU A 264 -8.21 12.55 13.52
C LEU A 264 -9.18 13.49 14.25
N PHE A 265 -10.48 13.37 13.99
CA PHE A 265 -11.52 14.14 14.70
C PHE A 265 -11.55 13.80 16.20
N ILE A 266 -11.51 12.51 16.56
CA ILE A 266 -11.44 12.08 17.96
C ILE A 266 -10.16 12.63 18.62
N LYS A 267 -9.02 12.58 17.92
CA LYS A 267 -7.76 13.16 18.43
C LYS A 267 -7.86 14.67 18.62
N ALA A 268 -8.53 15.38 17.70
CA ALA A 268 -8.75 16.82 17.80
C ALA A 268 -9.58 17.19 19.03
N ILE A 269 -10.61 16.40 19.35
CA ILE A 269 -11.40 16.55 20.58
C ILE A 269 -10.53 16.33 21.82
N GLN A 270 -9.76 15.24 21.88
CA GLN A 270 -8.85 14.96 23.00
C GLN A 270 -7.84 16.09 23.23
N ARG A 271 -7.29 16.65 22.15
CA ARG A 271 -6.34 17.77 22.19
C ARG A 271 -7.00 19.13 22.37
N ARG A 272 -8.33 19.21 22.39
CA ARG A 272 -9.12 20.46 22.44
C ARG A 272 -8.73 21.45 21.33
N GLN A 273 -8.29 20.94 20.16
CA GLN A 273 -7.85 21.75 19.03
C GLN A 273 -9.04 22.15 18.16
N ARG A 274 -9.66 23.30 18.49
CA ARG A 274 -10.93 23.76 17.87
C ARG A 274 -10.90 23.80 16.34
N LEU A 275 -9.82 24.31 15.75
CA LEU A 275 -9.71 24.38 14.30
C LEU A 275 -9.69 22.98 13.67
N SER A 276 -8.92 22.03 14.22
CA SER A 276 -8.90 20.65 13.74
C SER A 276 -10.26 19.96 13.85
N ILE A 277 -11.05 20.25 14.89
CA ILE A 277 -12.42 19.74 15.05
C ILE A 277 -13.30 20.26 13.89
N ILE A 278 -13.28 21.57 13.64
CA ILE A 278 -14.08 22.20 12.56
C ILE A 278 -13.66 21.65 11.20
N LEU A 279 -12.36 21.60 10.92
CA LEU A 279 -11.83 21.12 9.65
C LEU A 279 -12.17 19.63 9.42
N SER A 280 -12.09 18.79 10.46
CA SER A 280 -12.47 17.38 10.31
C SER A 280 -13.97 17.22 10.00
N GLY A 281 -14.83 18.04 10.62
CA GLY A 281 -16.25 18.10 10.27
C GLY A 281 -16.48 18.52 8.82
N ALA A 282 -15.75 19.53 8.34
CA ALA A 282 -15.80 19.96 6.94
C ALA A 282 -15.33 18.85 5.97
N VAL A 283 -14.30 18.10 6.34
CA VAL A 283 -13.82 16.96 5.54
C VAL A 283 -14.89 15.88 5.43
N ILE A 284 -15.58 15.52 6.53
CA ILE A 284 -16.69 14.54 6.51
C ILE A 284 -17.86 15.04 5.63
N MET A 285 -18.19 16.32 5.67
CA MET A 285 -19.21 16.89 4.78
C MET A 285 -18.78 16.87 3.31
N LEU A 286 -17.50 17.08 3.02
CA LEU A 286 -16.97 17.04 1.66
C LEU A 286 -16.89 15.61 1.12
N THR A 287 -16.64 14.58 1.95
CA THR A 287 -16.68 13.18 1.50
C THR A 287 -18.09 12.74 1.15
N SER A 288 -19.11 13.19 1.89
CA SER A 288 -20.51 12.91 1.53
C SER A 288 -20.95 13.65 0.26
N ALA A 289 -20.50 14.89 0.06
CA ALA A 289 -20.69 15.60 -1.21
C ALA A 289 -19.99 14.90 -2.39
N TYR A 290 -18.79 14.35 -2.16
CA TYR A 290 -18.07 13.57 -3.18
C TYR A 290 -18.84 12.30 -3.57
N HIS A 291 -19.38 11.56 -2.60
CA HIS A 291 -20.22 10.38 -2.85
C HIS A 291 -21.40 10.66 -3.79
N GLN A 292 -22.04 11.82 -3.64
CA GLN A 292 -23.18 12.20 -4.51
C GLN A 292 -22.74 12.52 -5.95
N LEU A 293 -21.50 12.97 -6.15
CA LEU A 293 -20.98 13.35 -7.46
C LEU A 293 -20.38 12.17 -8.23
N ILE A 294 -19.92 11.15 -7.51
CA ILE A 294 -19.36 9.92 -8.06
C ILE A 294 -20.12 8.75 -7.44
N SER A 295 -21.39 8.62 -7.80
CA SER A 295 -22.18 7.40 -7.51
C SER A 295 -21.82 6.26 -8.47
N ASP A 296 -21.31 6.60 -9.65
CA ASP A 296 -20.97 5.62 -10.69
C ASP A 296 -19.47 5.38 -10.73
N ARG A 297 -19.10 4.10 -10.76
CA ARG A 297 -17.71 3.63 -10.87
C ARG A 297 -17.08 4.15 -12.18
N LEU A 298 -15.75 4.05 -12.30
CA LEU A 298 -15.03 4.32 -13.57
C LEU A 298 -15.60 3.62 -14.81
N SER A 299 -16.51 2.67 -14.64
CA SER A 299 -17.34 2.10 -15.71
C SER A 299 -18.11 3.13 -16.54
N VAL A 300 -18.31 4.36 -16.07
CA VAL A 300 -18.87 5.45 -16.90
C VAL A 300 -17.80 6.09 -17.80
N ILE A 301 -16.53 6.12 -17.37
CA ILE A 301 -15.39 6.75 -18.08
C ILE A 301 -15.05 6.00 -19.37
N VAL A 302 -15.27 4.69 -19.40
CA VAL A 302 -15.10 3.84 -20.58
C VAL A 302 -16.50 3.46 -21.03
N LYS A 303 -17.03 4.11 -22.06
CA LYS A 303 -18.24 3.59 -22.70
C LYS A 303 -17.99 2.13 -23.04
N GLU A 304 -18.93 1.26 -22.69
CA GLU A 304 -19.06 -0.10 -23.26
C GLU A 304 -19.39 0.00 -24.77
N SER A 305 -18.53 0.68 -25.52
CA SER A 305 -18.52 0.68 -26.97
C SER A 305 -17.59 -0.45 -27.42
N PRO A 306 -17.87 -1.12 -28.55
CA PRO A 306 -16.97 -2.13 -29.12
C PRO A 306 -15.55 -1.59 -29.34
N GLU A 307 -15.42 -0.28 -29.55
CA GLU A 307 -14.17 0.44 -29.80
C GLU A 307 -13.49 0.98 -28.53
N LYS A 308 -14.15 0.93 -27.36
CA LYS A 308 -13.67 1.50 -26.09
C LYS A 308 -13.16 2.93 -26.24
N GLU A 309 -13.95 3.76 -26.93
CA GLU A 309 -13.60 5.15 -27.15
C GLU A 309 -13.68 5.96 -25.86
N PHE A 310 -12.65 6.78 -25.64
CA PHE A 310 -12.61 7.68 -24.51
C PHE A 310 -13.56 8.85 -24.73
N ASN A 311 -14.53 9.02 -23.83
CA ASN A 311 -15.49 10.11 -23.93
C ASN A 311 -14.90 11.40 -23.33
N GLN A 312 -14.45 12.33 -24.19
CA GLN A 312 -13.88 13.62 -23.76
C GLN A 312 -14.83 14.45 -22.90
N GLN A 313 -16.16 14.29 -23.01
CA GLN A 313 -17.12 14.99 -22.16
C GLN A 313 -16.97 14.60 -20.68
N ILE A 314 -16.40 13.42 -20.40
CA ILE A 314 -16.18 12.91 -19.04
C ILE A 314 -15.03 13.62 -18.34
N ILE A 315 -14.04 14.15 -19.06
CA ILE A 315 -13.00 14.99 -18.45
C ILE A 315 -13.65 16.17 -17.71
N GLY A 316 -14.63 16.82 -18.36
CA GLY A 316 -15.38 17.93 -17.77
C GLY A 316 -16.14 17.54 -16.50
N THR A 317 -16.70 16.33 -16.45
CA THR A 317 -17.44 15.85 -15.26
C THR A 317 -16.52 15.45 -14.11
N LEU A 318 -15.29 15.00 -14.41
CA LEU A 318 -14.29 14.61 -13.41
C LEU A 318 -13.59 15.80 -12.73
N LEU A 319 -13.58 17.00 -13.34
CA LEU A 319 -12.91 18.17 -12.77
C LEU A 319 -13.46 18.55 -11.38
N LYS A 320 -14.78 18.59 -11.21
CA LYS A 320 -15.40 19.01 -9.94
C LYS A 320 -15.07 18.03 -8.79
N PRO A 321 -15.27 16.70 -8.94
CA PRO A 321 -14.82 15.75 -7.92
C PRO A 321 -13.32 15.78 -7.66
N THR A 322 -12.49 16.01 -8.69
CA THR A 322 -11.03 16.19 -8.53
C THR A 322 -10.70 17.33 -7.58
N LEU A 323 -11.31 18.50 -7.78
CA LEU A 323 -11.07 19.66 -6.93
C LEU A 323 -11.51 19.41 -5.48
N ILE A 324 -12.63 18.72 -5.29
CA ILE A 324 -13.08 18.30 -3.95
C ILE A 324 -12.06 17.36 -3.31
N PHE A 325 -11.60 16.34 -4.03
CA PHE A 325 -10.63 15.39 -3.50
C PHE A 325 -9.26 16.02 -3.20
N ALA A 326 -8.77 16.91 -4.06
CA ALA A 326 -7.56 17.68 -3.80
C ALA A 326 -7.69 18.56 -2.54
N THR A 327 -8.86 19.18 -2.35
CA THR A 327 -9.17 19.96 -1.15
C THR A 327 -9.21 19.07 0.09
N LEU A 328 -9.84 17.89 0.01
CA LEU A 328 -9.86 16.89 1.10
C LEU A 328 -8.44 16.51 1.55
N ILE A 329 -7.54 16.19 0.61
CA ILE A 329 -6.15 15.85 0.90
C ILE A 329 -5.44 17.01 1.63
N LEU A 330 -5.59 18.24 1.13
CA LEU A 330 -4.97 19.42 1.73
C LEU A 330 -5.46 19.64 3.17
N LEU A 331 -6.76 19.50 3.41
CA LEU A 331 -7.36 19.63 4.73
C LEU A 331 -6.85 18.55 5.70
N ILE A 332 -6.72 17.30 5.24
CA ILE A 332 -6.17 16.21 6.06
C ILE A 332 -4.71 16.51 6.46
N VAL A 333 -3.88 16.97 5.53
CA VAL A 333 -2.50 17.39 5.80
C VAL A 333 -2.48 18.51 6.84
N LEU A 334 -3.33 19.53 6.69
CA LEU A 334 -3.44 20.63 7.63
C LEU A 334 -3.87 20.15 9.03
N ILE A 335 -4.87 19.26 9.12
CA ILE A 335 -5.32 18.67 10.39
C ILE A 335 -4.16 17.95 11.08
N ILE A 336 -3.40 17.12 10.36
CA ILE A 336 -2.24 16.40 10.91
C ILE A 336 -1.20 17.38 11.45
N ILE A 337 -0.87 18.45 10.71
CA ILE A 337 0.08 19.47 11.14
C ILE A 337 -0.43 20.23 12.38
N LEU A 338 -1.72 20.54 12.46
CA LEU A 338 -2.30 21.22 13.62
C LEU A 338 -2.29 20.33 14.87
N LEU A 339 -2.49 19.01 14.72
CA LEU A 339 -2.53 18.07 15.85
C LEU A 339 -1.14 17.69 16.38
N TYR A 340 -0.17 17.53 15.49
CA TYR A 340 1.17 17.02 15.83
C TYR A 340 2.29 18.04 15.65
N GLY A 341 1.99 19.26 15.18
CA GLY A 341 2.97 20.30 14.89
C GLY A 341 3.94 19.93 13.76
N LYS A 342 5.04 20.68 13.66
CA LYS A 342 6.19 20.36 12.78
C LYS A 342 7.08 19.31 13.44
N SER A 343 6.56 18.09 13.62
CA SER A 343 7.25 16.99 14.31
C SER A 343 7.65 15.87 13.34
N LYS A 344 8.50 14.95 13.82
CA LYS A 344 8.82 13.72 13.07
C LYS A 344 7.57 12.88 12.83
N THR A 345 6.62 12.88 13.77
CA THR A 345 5.36 12.13 13.66
C THR A 345 4.49 12.65 12.52
N SER A 346 4.25 13.97 12.44
CA SER A 346 3.48 14.53 11.32
C SER A 346 4.15 14.28 9.98
N LEU A 347 5.49 14.43 9.91
CA LEU A 347 6.25 14.11 8.71
C LEU A 347 6.08 12.64 8.30
N MET A 348 6.16 11.69 9.24
CA MET A 348 6.01 10.26 8.95
C MET A 348 4.61 9.92 8.43
N ILE A 349 3.55 10.44 9.07
CA ILE A 349 2.16 10.21 8.64
C ILE A 349 1.97 10.75 7.21
N ILE A 350 2.30 12.03 6.99
CA ILE A 350 2.11 12.69 5.70
C ILE A 350 2.96 12.02 4.61
N ALA A 351 4.24 11.78 4.88
CA ALA A 351 5.15 11.18 3.91
C ALA A 351 4.73 9.75 3.52
N SER A 352 4.26 8.94 4.47
CA SER A 352 3.80 7.58 4.16
C SER A 352 2.62 7.58 3.18
N ILE A 353 1.67 8.51 3.35
CA ILE A 353 0.53 8.68 2.44
C ILE A 353 1.01 9.23 1.10
N VAL A 354 1.81 10.30 1.08
CA VAL A 354 2.27 10.94 -0.17
C VAL A 354 3.12 9.98 -1.02
N ILE A 355 4.02 9.22 -0.41
CA ILE A 355 4.89 8.27 -1.13
C ILE A 355 4.06 7.15 -1.75
N THR A 356 3.15 6.54 -1.00
CA THR A 356 2.30 5.45 -1.52
C THR A 356 1.24 5.95 -2.49
N PHE A 357 0.73 7.16 -2.31
CA PHE A 357 -0.12 7.86 -3.28
C PHE A 357 0.62 8.10 -4.60
N SER A 358 1.88 8.51 -4.55
CA SER A 358 2.71 8.71 -5.74
C SER A 358 2.95 7.39 -6.50
N SER A 359 3.18 6.29 -5.78
CA SER A 359 3.23 4.95 -6.38
C SER A 359 1.90 4.56 -7.03
N ALA A 360 0.76 4.87 -6.40
CA ALA A 360 -0.55 4.63 -7.00
C ALA A 360 -0.79 5.49 -8.25
N MET A 361 -0.33 6.75 -8.24
CA MET A 361 -0.42 7.63 -9.40
C MET A 361 0.42 7.16 -10.58
N ALA A 362 1.53 6.44 -10.36
CA ALA A 362 2.37 5.94 -11.45
C ALA A 362 1.62 4.97 -12.40
N ILE A 363 0.57 4.28 -11.94
CA ILE A 363 -0.30 3.45 -12.80
C ILE A 363 -1.04 4.29 -13.85
N SER A 364 -1.24 5.60 -13.64
CA SER A 364 -1.83 6.49 -14.66
C SER A 364 -1.06 6.46 -15.99
N LEU A 365 0.22 6.10 -15.95
CA LEU A 365 1.08 6.03 -17.12
C LEU A 365 0.99 4.69 -17.86
N SER A 366 0.12 3.77 -17.41
CA SER A 366 -0.07 2.46 -18.01
C SER A 366 -1.53 2.22 -18.43
N PRO A 367 -1.78 1.55 -19.57
CA PRO A 367 -3.13 1.16 -20.00
C PRO A 367 -3.80 0.16 -19.05
N THR A 368 -3.04 -0.42 -18.10
CA THR A 368 -3.56 -1.30 -17.04
C THR A 368 -4.46 -0.64 -16.02
N LEU A 369 -4.58 0.69 -16.06
CA LEU A 369 -5.46 1.50 -15.23
C LEU A 369 -6.88 0.91 -15.10
N LEU A 370 -7.44 0.40 -16.20
CA LEU A 370 -8.77 -0.20 -16.23
C LEU A 370 -8.77 -1.70 -15.89
N ALA A 371 -7.74 -2.42 -16.36
CA ALA A 371 -7.62 -3.86 -16.21
C ALA A 371 -7.30 -4.29 -14.77
N SER A 372 -6.67 -3.39 -14.01
CA SER A 372 -6.16 -3.71 -12.68
C SER A 372 -7.14 -3.48 -11.55
N ALA A 373 -8.31 -2.89 -11.83
CA ALA A 373 -9.22 -2.44 -10.77
C ALA A 373 -8.42 -1.68 -9.70
N ASP A 374 -8.49 -2.10 -8.44
CA ASP A 374 -7.90 -1.40 -7.31
C ASP A 374 -6.66 -2.10 -6.71
N ARG A 375 -6.23 -3.27 -7.23
CA ARG A 375 -5.03 -3.97 -6.72
C ARG A 375 -3.75 -3.12 -6.68
N PRO A 376 -3.47 -2.20 -7.63
CA PRO A 376 -2.26 -1.40 -7.56
C PRO A 376 -2.30 -0.35 -6.44
N LEU A 377 -3.48 -0.11 -5.84
CA LEU A 377 -3.68 0.78 -4.71
C LEU A 377 -3.38 0.11 -3.36
N LEU A 378 -3.06 -1.20 -3.35
CA LEU A 378 -2.82 -1.96 -2.11
C LEU A 378 -1.76 -1.33 -1.21
N PHE A 379 -0.69 -0.75 -1.76
CA PHE A 379 0.33 -0.07 -0.95
C PHE A 379 -0.20 1.19 -0.26
N LEU A 380 -1.08 1.93 -0.93
CA LEU A 380 -1.76 3.10 -0.36
C LEU A 380 -2.76 2.67 0.73
N TYR A 381 -3.48 1.57 0.51
CA TYR A 381 -4.36 1.00 1.53
C TYR A 381 -3.57 0.58 2.77
N PHE A 382 -2.43 -0.11 2.60
CA PHE A 382 -1.56 -0.45 3.71
C PHE A 382 -1.12 0.79 4.49
N ALA A 383 -0.63 1.84 3.80
CA ALA A 383 -0.23 3.07 4.47
C ALA A 383 -1.38 3.72 5.25
N LEU A 384 -2.59 3.81 4.68
CA LEU A 384 -3.73 4.38 5.38
C LEU A 384 -4.15 3.56 6.60
N VAL A 385 -4.26 2.24 6.45
CA VAL A 385 -4.57 1.32 7.56
C VAL A 385 -3.53 1.43 8.67
N PHE A 386 -2.24 1.51 8.32
CA PHE A 386 -1.16 1.68 9.29
C PHE A 386 -1.23 3.01 10.03
N ASN A 387 -1.58 4.10 9.34
CA ASN A 387 -1.81 5.39 9.98
C ASN A 387 -3.02 5.35 10.92
N CYS A 388 -4.11 4.66 10.54
CA CYS A 388 -5.25 4.45 11.43
C CYS A 388 -4.85 3.67 12.70
N ILE A 389 -4.10 2.57 12.55
CA ILE A 389 -3.60 1.77 13.67
C ILE A 389 -2.71 2.60 14.60
N PHE A 390 -1.79 3.38 14.03
CA PHE A 390 -0.95 4.30 14.79
C PHE A 390 -1.80 5.31 15.60
N LEU A 391 -2.82 5.91 14.97
CA LEU A 391 -3.70 6.86 15.63
C LEU A 391 -4.49 6.21 16.76
N VAL A 392 -5.02 4.99 16.58
CA VAL A 392 -5.74 4.27 17.64
C VAL A 392 -4.84 4.05 18.86
N ASN A 393 -3.59 3.63 18.65
CA ASN A 393 -2.65 3.43 19.76
C ASN A 393 -2.25 4.77 20.43
N ASP A 394 -2.08 5.84 19.66
CA ASP A 394 -1.80 7.17 20.23
C ASP A 394 -3.02 7.77 20.97
N LEU A 395 -4.25 7.35 20.62
CA LEU A 395 -5.47 7.71 21.37
C LEU A 395 -5.55 6.97 22.72
N SER A 396 -5.18 5.69 22.77
CA SER A 396 -5.19 4.90 24.01
C SER A 396 -4.12 5.40 24.99
N GLU A 397 -2.89 5.59 24.53
CA GLU A 397 -1.80 6.12 25.38
C GLU A 397 -2.13 7.48 25.99
N PHE A 398 -2.83 8.35 25.26
CA PHE A 398 -3.24 9.66 25.78
C PHE A 398 -4.21 9.52 26.95
N ASN A 399 -5.16 8.59 26.87
CA ASN A 399 -6.16 8.37 27.92
C ASN A 399 -5.51 7.78 29.18
N GLU A 400 -4.59 6.83 29.03
CA GLU A 400 -3.86 6.23 30.15
C GLU A 400 -3.03 7.27 30.91
N ARG A 401 -2.26 8.10 30.18
CA ARG A 401 -1.49 9.19 30.80
C ARG A 401 -2.37 10.20 31.53
N LYS A 402 -3.58 10.47 31.02
CA LYS A 402 -4.52 11.35 31.70
C LYS A 402 -5.08 10.71 32.96
N ALA A 403 -5.39 9.41 32.94
CA ALA A 403 -5.88 8.67 34.10
C ALA A 403 -4.84 8.61 35.21
N SER A 404 -3.56 8.36 34.89
CA SER A 404 -2.48 8.32 35.89
C SER A 404 -2.30 9.67 36.59
N ILE A 405 -2.33 10.80 35.85
CA ILE A 405 -2.23 12.15 36.41
C ILE A 405 -3.39 12.44 37.38
N ILE A 406 -4.60 11.95 37.10
CA ILE A 406 -5.76 12.13 37.98
C ILE A 406 -5.58 11.31 39.27
N MET A 407 -5.09 10.07 39.17
CA MET A 407 -4.83 9.20 40.33
C MET A 407 -3.72 9.76 41.23
N ASP A 408 -2.66 10.31 40.66
CA ASP A 408 -1.56 10.91 41.44
C ASP A 408 -1.98 12.20 42.17
N LYS A 409 -2.98 12.94 41.67
CA LYS A 409 -3.54 14.12 42.34
C LYS A 409 -4.57 13.80 43.43
N SER A 410 -5.00 12.54 43.51
CA SER A 410 -5.99 12.06 44.50
C SER A 410 -5.37 11.36 45.70
N LYS A 411 -4.04 11.23 45.71
CA LYS A 411 -3.20 10.87 46.85
C LYS A 411 -2.56 12.13 47.42
#